data_AF-A0A4Z0H675-F1
#
_entry.id   AF-A0A4Z0H675-F1
#
_cell.length_a   1.000
_cell.length_b   1.000
_cell.length_c   1.000
_cell.angle_alpha   90.00
_cell.angle_beta   90.00
_cell.angle_gamma   90.00
#
_symmetry.space_group_name_H-M   'P 1'
#
loop_
_entity.id
_entity.type
_entity.pdbx_description
1 polymer ?
#
loop_
_entity_poly.entity_id
_entity_poly.type
_entity_poly.pdbx_seq_one_letter_code
_entity_poly.pdbx_strand_id
1 'polypeptide(L)'
;MSGEAAEIEPSLAYLRYPVLVGIYITAVPFFLALYEALRLLKYIDHQQAFSEAAVHSLRLIKYCALAICSLYAVGSIFLITQSALHPGIALVGLVIIFACIVIAMFGGVLQQLLKSAIEIKIENEWTI
;
A
#
# COMPACT_ATOMS: atom_id res chain seq x y z
N MET A 1 9.86 -21.30 35.92
CA MET A 1 10.46 -20.20 36.70
C MET A 1 11.92 -20.14 36.28
N SER A 2 12.50 -19.09 35.70
CA SER A 2 12.07 -17.74 35.33
C SER A 2 13.42 -17.06 35.04
N GLY A 3 13.70 -16.60 33.82
CA GLY A 3 14.97 -15.90 33.62
C GLY A 3 15.31 -15.36 32.23
N GLU A 4 14.95 -16.01 31.14
CA GLU A 4 15.59 -15.69 29.84
C GLU A 4 14.74 -14.87 28.86
N ALA A 5 13.61 -14.29 29.31
CA ALA A 5 12.73 -13.49 28.46
C ALA A 5 12.78 -11.97 28.71
N ALA A 6 13.83 -11.46 29.37
CA ALA A 6 13.86 -10.08 29.85
C ALA A 6 15.15 -9.30 29.54
N GLU A 7 15.90 -9.66 28.50
CA GLU A 7 16.86 -8.73 27.87
C GLU A 7 16.22 -8.14 26.61
N ILE A 8 15.12 -7.40 26.81
CA ILE A 8 14.69 -6.42 25.81
C ILE A 8 15.73 -5.32 25.88
N GLU A 9 16.70 -5.36 24.97
CA GLU A 9 17.74 -4.34 24.89
C GLU A 9 17.12 -2.93 24.92
N PRO A 10 17.58 -2.03 25.81
CA PRO A 10 17.07 -0.66 25.87
C PRO A 10 17.28 0.12 24.56
N SER A 11 18.12 -0.38 23.64
CA SER A 11 18.29 0.10 22.26
C SER A 11 17.01 -0.04 21.41
N LEU A 12 16.23 -1.10 21.61
CA LEU A 12 14.96 -1.33 20.93
C LEU A 12 13.83 -0.44 21.47
N ALA A 13 13.91 -0.01 22.73
CA ALA A 13 12.87 0.80 23.36
C ALA A 13 12.74 2.21 22.73
N TYR A 14 13.87 2.82 22.32
CA TYR A 14 13.88 4.16 21.73
C TYR A 14 13.38 4.17 20.28
N LEU A 15 13.74 3.17 19.47
CA LEU A 15 13.21 3.05 18.09
C LEU A 15 11.75 2.58 18.02
N ARG A 16 11.23 2.00 19.10
CA ARG A 16 9.85 1.52 19.16
C ARG A 16 8.87 2.66 18.92
N TYR A 17 9.11 3.84 19.48
CA TYR A 17 8.21 4.99 19.34
C TYR A 17 8.05 5.52 17.91
N PRO A 18 9.12 5.91 17.18
CA PRO A 18 8.98 6.44 15.82
C PRO A 18 8.46 5.38 14.84
N VAL A 19 8.87 4.11 14.98
CA VAL A 19 8.36 3.03 14.13
C VAL A 19 6.89 2.76 14.41
N LEU A 20 6.47 2.73 15.68
CA LEU A 20 5.08 2.53 16.06
C LEU A 20 4.19 3.67 15.54
N VAL A 21 4.62 4.91 15.71
CA VAL A 21 3.92 6.08 15.14
C VAL A 21 3.84 5.97 13.62
N GLY A 22 4.92 5.58 12.95
CA GLY A 22 4.92 5.33 11.50
C GLY A 22 3.89 4.29 11.07
N ILE A 23 3.80 3.16 11.78
CA ILE A 23 2.80 2.11 11.52
C ILE A 23 1.37 2.61 11.74
N TYR A 24 1.13 3.40 12.79
CA TYR A 24 -0.19 3.99 13.03
C TYR A 24 -0.60 4.99 11.94
N ILE A 25 0.35 5.79 11.44
CA ILE A 25 0.07 6.72 10.34
C ILE A 25 -0.19 5.95 9.04
N THR A 26 0.58 4.90 8.74
CA THR A 26 0.39 4.09 7.52
C THR A 26 -0.83 3.18 7.58
N ALA A 27 -1.40 2.93 8.77
CA ALA A 27 -2.66 2.24 8.90
C ALA A 27 -3.80 2.97 8.17
N VAL A 28 -3.81 4.31 8.17
CA VAL A 28 -4.85 5.10 7.49
C VAL A 28 -4.92 4.83 5.98
N PRO A 29 -3.84 5.06 5.18
CA PRO A 29 -3.86 4.74 3.76
C PRO A 29 -4.01 3.24 3.49
N PHE A 30 -3.57 2.37 4.40
CA PHE A 30 -3.78 0.92 4.27
C PHE A 30 -5.27 0.54 4.35
N PHE A 31 -6.01 1.04 5.35
CA PHE A 31 -7.44 0.79 5.47
C PHE A 31 -8.24 1.43 4.32
N LEU A 32 -7.83 2.60 3.84
CA LEU A 32 -8.42 3.22 2.66
C LEU A 32 -8.20 2.36 1.40
N ALA A 33 -6.99 1.85 1.19
CA ALA A 33 -6.69 0.94 0.09
C ALA A 33 -7.55 -0.34 0.18
N LEU A 34 -7.69 -0.90 1.38
CA LEU A 34 -8.51 -2.09 1.61
C LEU A 34 -9.99 -1.83 1.30
N TYR A 35 -10.52 -0.68 1.73
CA TYR A 35 -11.89 -0.28 1.43
C TYR A 35 -12.14 -0.13 -0.07
N GLU A 36 -11.22 0.50 -0.80
CA GLU A 36 -11.32 0.62 -2.26
C GLU A 36 -11.17 -0.73 -2.98
N ALA A 37 -10.35 -1.65 -2.45
CA ALA A 37 -10.27 -3.02 -2.98
C ALA A 37 -11.60 -3.77 -2.79
N LEU A 38 -12.27 -3.60 -1.65
CA LEU A 38 -13.61 -4.16 -1.43
C LEU A 38 -14.66 -3.52 -2.34
N ARG A 39 -14.59 -2.21 -2.58
CA ARG A 39 -15.47 -1.55 -3.56
C ARG A 39 -15.26 -2.07 -4.97
N LEU A 40 -14.00 -2.26 -5.37
CA LEU A 40 -13.67 -2.87 -6.65
C LEU A 40 -14.29 -4.27 -6.77
N LEU A 41 -14.16 -5.10 -5.73
CA LEU A 41 -14.76 -6.43 -5.71
C LEU A 41 -16.29 -6.37 -5.87
N LYS A 42 -16.95 -5.41 -5.23
CA LYS A 42 -18.39 -5.17 -5.42
C LYS A 42 -18.75 -4.76 -6.85
N TYR A 43 -17.94 -3.91 -7.50
CA TYR A 43 -18.16 -3.58 -8.92
C TYR A 43 -18.02 -4.81 -9.82
N ILE A 44 -17.08 -5.71 -9.52
CA ILE A 44 -16.94 -6.97 -10.25
C ILE A 44 -18.17 -7.85 -10.07
N ASP A 45 -18.64 -7.99 -8.82
CA ASP A 45 -19.84 -8.77 -8.48
C ASP A 45 -21.11 -8.26 -9.18
N HIS A 46 -21.25 -6.93 -9.30
CA HIS A 46 -22.38 -6.29 -9.98
C HIS A 46 -22.22 -6.19 -11.51
N GLN A 47 -21.27 -6.92 -12.11
CA GLN A 47 -20.94 -6.87 -13.55
C GLN A 47 -20.53 -5.46 -14.07
N GLN A 48 -20.13 -4.57 -13.17
CA GLN A 48 -19.64 -3.21 -13.44
C GLN A 48 -18.11 -3.13 -13.36
N ALA A 49 -17.40 -4.26 -13.53
CA ALA A 49 -15.94 -4.33 -13.55
C ALA A 49 -15.32 -3.40 -14.61
N PHE A 50 -16.00 -3.27 -15.76
CA PHE A 50 -15.62 -2.40 -16.87
C PHE A 50 -16.37 -1.07 -16.78
N SER A 51 -16.18 -0.37 -15.68
CA SER A 51 -16.72 0.97 -15.45
C SER A 51 -15.60 1.94 -15.09
N GLU A 52 -15.78 3.21 -15.47
CA GLU A 52 -14.97 4.34 -14.98
C GLU A 52 -14.82 4.30 -13.44
N ALA A 53 -15.86 3.88 -12.72
CA ALA A 53 -15.84 3.74 -11.27
C ALA A 53 -14.83 2.68 -10.77
N ALA A 54 -14.72 1.54 -11.46
CA ALA A 54 -13.77 0.49 -11.12
C ALA A 54 -12.31 0.94 -11.39
N VAL A 55 -12.09 1.63 -12.52
CA VAL A 55 -10.78 2.23 -12.85
C VAL A 55 -10.40 3.31 -11.83
N HIS A 56 -11.37 4.10 -11.36
CA HIS A 56 -11.16 5.09 -10.32
C HIS A 56 -10.74 4.45 -8.99
N SER A 57 -11.41 3.39 -8.55
CA SER A 57 -11.02 2.64 -7.35
C SER A 57 -9.60 2.06 -7.46
N LEU A 58 -9.23 1.50 -8.62
CA LEU A 58 -7.86 1.03 -8.87
C LEU A 58 -6.82 2.15 -8.76
N ARG A 59 -7.15 3.32 -9.30
CA ARG A 59 -6.28 4.50 -9.22
C ARG A 59 -6.08 4.92 -7.76
N LEU A 60 -7.12 4.87 -6.95
CA LEU A 60 -7.08 5.24 -5.54
C LEU A 60 -6.24 4.24 -4.71
N ILE A 61 -6.35 2.93 -4.98
CA ILE A 61 -5.48 1.90 -4.40
C ILE A 61 -4.00 2.18 -4.72
N LYS A 62 -3.70 2.53 -5.99
CA LYS A 62 -2.33 2.89 -6.39
C LYS A 62 -1.81 4.12 -5.64
N TYR A 63 -2.64 5.16 -5.49
CA TYR A 63 -2.24 6.35 -4.71
C TYR A 63 -2.00 6.02 -3.23
N CYS A 64 -2.81 5.16 -2.62
CA CYS A 64 -2.58 4.71 -1.25
C CYS A 64 -1.24 3.94 -1.14
N ALA A 65 -0.95 3.04 -2.08
CA ALA A 65 0.33 2.33 -2.12
C ALA A 65 1.53 3.28 -2.25
N LEU A 66 1.42 4.30 -3.11
CA LEU A 66 2.44 5.35 -3.25
C LEU A 66 2.60 6.18 -1.98
N ALA A 67 1.50 6.50 -1.29
CA ALA A 67 1.53 7.23 -0.02
C ALA A 67 2.21 6.40 1.09
N ILE A 68 1.95 5.09 1.17
CA ILE A 68 2.63 4.20 2.12
C ILE A 68 4.12 4.13 1.78
N CYS A 69 4.47 3.96 0.51
CA CYS A 69 5.85 3.97 0.03
C CYS A 69 6.60 5.25 0.43
N SER A 70 6.02 6.43 0.18
CA SER A 70 6.65 7.71 0.51
C SER A 70 6.83 7.89 2.01
N LEU A 71 5.86 7.45 2.81
CA LEU A 71 5.94 7.50 4.28
C LEU A 71 7.08 6.65 4.81
N TYR A 72 7.22 5.42 4.31
CA TYR A 72 8.32 4.53 4.67
C TYR A 72 9.68 5.03 4.15
N ALA A 73 9.72 5.65 2.97
CA ALA A 73 10.94 6.26 2.45
C ALA A 73 11.40 7.43 3.33
N VAL A 74 10.49 8.34 3.70
CA VAL A 74 10.79 9.47 4.60
C VAL A 74 11.20 8.96 5.99
N GLY A 75 10.47 7.97 6.54
CA GLY A 75 10.80 7.35 7.81
C GLY A 75 12.20 6.69 7.81
N SER A 76 12.57 6.05 6.70
CA SER A 76 13.89 5.45 6.54
C SER A 76 15.00 6.51 6.50
N ILE A 77 14.81 7.60 5.74
CA ILE A 77 15.77 8.71 5.70
C ILE A 77 15.96 9.32 7.09
N PHE A 78 14.87 9.53 7.83
CA PHE A 78 14.92 10.07 9.19
C PHE A 78 15.72 9.18 10.15
N LEU A 79 15.53 7.86 10.08
CA LEU A 79 16.29 6.89 10.88
C LEU A 79 17.78 6.86 10.49
N ILE A 80 18.12 7.04 9.22
CA ILE A 80 19.50 7.13 8.74
C ILE A 80 20.17 8.39 9.30
N THR A 81 19.50 9.55 9.26
CA THR A 81 20.05 10.80 9.82
C THR A 81 20.35 10.68 11.32
N GLN A 82 19.57 9.89 12.05
CA GLN A 82 19.82 9.64 13.47
C GLN A 82 20.83 8.53 13.75
N SER A 83 21.46 7.93 12.72
CA SER A 83 22.35 6.76 12.85
C SER A 83 21.70 5.58 13.58
N ALA A 84 20.36 5.54 13.58
CA ALA A 84 19.57 4.61 14.37
C ALA A 84 19.02 3.45 13.52
N LEU A 85 19.32 3.42 12.21
CA LEU A 85 18.75 2.44 11.29
C LEU A 85 19.29 1.02 11.57
N HIS A 86 18.61 0.30 12.45
CA HIS A 86 18.90 -1.10 12.74
C HIS A 86 18.54 -2.00 11.55
N PRO A 87 19.32 -3.08 11.34
CA PRO A 87 19.11 -4.00 10.21
C PRO A 87 17.71 -4.63 10.19
N GLY A 88 17.11 -4.93 11.36
CA GLY A 88 15.76 -5.48 11.43
C GLY A 88 14.68 -4.51 10.92
N ILE A 89 14.79 -3.22 11.25
CA ILE A 89 13.80 -2.20 10.84
C ILE A 89 13.98 -1.85 9.36
N ALA A 90 15.23 -1.80 8.89
CA ALA A 90 15.54 -1.64 7.48
C ALA A 90 14.94 -2.77 6.64
N LEU A 91 15.06 -4.03 7.10
CA LEU A 91 14.50 -5.18 6.40
C LEU A 91 12.96 -5.11 6.30
N VAL A 92 12.28 -4.77 7.40
CA VAL A 92 10.81 -4.62 7.40
C VAL A 92 10.38 -3.50 6.46
N GLY A 93 11.04 -2.33 6.51
CA GLY A 93 10.76 -1.22 5.61
C GLY A 93 10.94 -1.60 4.13
N LEU A 94 12.01 -2.34 3.82
CA LEU A 94 12.29 -2.81 2.46
C LEU A 94 11.20 -3.76 1.95
N VAL A 95 10.75 -4.71 2.76
CA VAL A 95 9.65 -5.62 2.40
C VAL A 95 8.36 -4.86 2.10
N ILE A 96 8.04 -3.84 2.90
CA ILE A 96 6.82 -3.04 2.71
C ILE A 96 6.91 -2.21 1.42
N ILE A 97 8.05 -1.55 1.17
CA ILE A 97 8.29 -0.80 -0.07
C ILE A 97 8.19 -1.73 -1.28
N PHE A 98 8.80 -2.90 -1.22
CA PHE A 98 8.73 -3.90 -2.28
C PHE A 98 7.28 -4.34 -2.56
N ALA A 99 6.51 -4.65 -1.51
CA ALA A 99 5.10 -4.99 -1.64
C ALA A 99 4.28 -3.86 -2.28
N CYS A 100 4.51 -2.61 -1.87
CA CYS A 100 3.83 -1.45 -2.45
C CYS A 100 4.16 -1.24 -3.93
N ILE A 101 5.42 -1.46 -4.35
CA ILE A 101 5.83 -1.41 -5.76
C ILE A 101 5.10 -2.49 -6.56
N VAL A 102 5.07 -3.73 -6.05
CA VAL A 102 4.35 -4.84 -6.69
C VAL A 102 2.87 -4.48 -6.87
N ILE A 103 2.20 -4.02 -5.80
CA ILE A 103 0.78 -3.62 -5.86
C ILE A 103 0.58 -2.47 -6.87
N ALA A 104 1.46 -1.47 -6.89
CA ALA A 104 1.36 -0.35 -7.82
C ALA A 104 1.57 -0.78 -9.27
N MET A 105 2.48 -1.73 -9.52
CA MET A 105 2.76 -2.27 -10.85
C MET A 105 1.57 -3.08 -11.35
N PHE A 106 1.09 -4.06 -10.56
CA PHE A 106 -0.08 -4.85 -10.91
C PHE A 106 -1.33 -3.99 -11.05
N GLY A 107 -1.59 -3.08 -10.10
CA GLY A 107 -2.70 -2.14 -10.16
C GLY A 107 -2.63 -1.25 -11.39
N GLY A 108 -1.44 -0.78 -11.79
CA GLY A 108 -1.24 0.00 -13.01
C GLY A 108 -1.56 -0.79 -14.28
N VAL A 109 -1.09 -2.03 -14.35
CA VAL A 109 -1.38 -2.93 -15.49
C VAL A 109 -2.88 -3.21 -15.59
N LEU A 110 -3.54 -3.64 -14.51
CA LEU A 110 -4.98 -3.87 -14.50
C LEU A 110 -5.77 -2.59 -14.84
N GLN A 111 -5.30 -1.42 -14.39
CA GLN A 111 -5.94 -0.14 -14.69
C GLN A 111 -5.93 0.12 -16.20
N GLN A 112 -4.83 -0.17 -16.88
CA GLN A 112 -4.71 0.02 -18.33
C GLN A 112 -5.57 -0.99 -19.10
N LEU A 113 -5.57 -2.26 -18.68
CA LEU A 113 -6.41 -3.30 -19.28
C LEU A 113 -7.91 -2.98 -19.16
N LEU A 114 -8.36 -2.55 -17.98
CA LEU A 114 -9.76 -2.18 -17.76
C LEU A 114 -10.16 -0.97 -18.60
N LYS A 115 -9.28 0.04 -18.73
CA LYS A 115 -9.54 1.21 -19.58
C LYS A 115 -9.72 0.82 -21.05
N SER A 116 -8.84 0.00 -21.60
CA SER A 116 -8.97 -0.46 -22.99
C SER A 116 -10.25 -1.28 -23.20
N ALA A 117 -10.61 -2.13 -22.25
CA ALA A 117 -11.86 -2.89 -22.33
C ALA A 117 -13.11 -1.99 -22.27
N ILE A 118 -13.08 -0.93 -21.46
CA ILE A 118 -14.16 0.07 -21.40
C ILE A 118 -14.31 0.79 -22.74
N GLU A 119 -13.21 1.24 -23.33
CA GLU A 119 -13.21 1.96 -24.62
C GLU A 119 -13.83 1.11 -25.74
N ILE A 120 -13.46 -0.17 -25.83
CA ILE A 120 -14.06 -1.13 -26.79
C ILE A 120 -15.56 -1.33 -26.54
N LYS A 121 -15.97 -1.47 -25.27
CA LYS A 121 -17.39 -1.63 -24.93
C LYS A 121 -18.21 -0.40 -25.34
N ILE A 122 -17.68 0.80 -25.11
CA ILE A 122 -18.33 2.06 -25.49
C ILE A 122 -18.46 2.11 -27.01
N GLU A 123 -17.37 1.90 -27.77
CA GLU A 123 -17.38 1.93 -29.24
C GLU A 123 -18.43 0.97 -29.85
N ASN A 124 -18.53 -0.23 -29.29
CA ASN A 124 -19.50 -1.23 -29.74
C ASN A 124 -20.96 -0.84 -29.44
N GLU A 125 -21.22 -0.02 -28.40
CA GLU A 125 -22.56 0.52 -28.10
C GLU A 125 -22.97 1.67 -29.05
N TRP A 126 -22.04 2.36 -29.72
CA TRP A 126 -22.33 3.45 -30.66
C TRP A 126 -22.58 3.02 -32.10
N THR A 127 -22.33 1.74 -32.45
CA THR A 127 -22.36 1.25 -33.84
C THR A 127 -23.58 0.36 -34.17
N ILE A 128 -24.47 0.13 -33.20
CA ILE A 128 -25.70 -0.67 -33.37
C ILE A 128 -26.94 0.23 -33.43
#